data_AF-A0A2S6H6S8-F1
#
_entry.id   AF-A0A2S6H6S8-F1
#
_cell.length_a   1.000
_cell.length_b   1.000
_cell.length_c   1.000
_cell.angle_alpha   90.00
_cell.angle_beta   90.00
_cell.angle_gamma   90.00
#
_symmetry.space_group_name_H-M   'P 1'
#
loop_
_entity.id
_entity.type
_entity.pdbx_description
1 polymer ?
#
loop_
_entity_poly.entity_id
_entity_poly.type
_entity_poly.pdbx_seq_one_letter_code
_entity_poly.pdbx_strand_id
1 'polypeptide(L)'
;MSIDFNRLKHFSMTYVFIDDEDIACEYEQTEQNPVVAPDGNSVSFTLKNIDQDEDKECYSVVLVKESDDEFYIKSDYFDDAAEPYPLDVEISDDDVKFILEGEDEVMYLYGFSE
;
A
#
# COMPACT_ATOMS: atom_id res chain seq x y z
N MET A 1 -3.28 18.61 -4.22
CA MET A 1 -4.60 17.95 -4.17
C MET A 1 -4.61 17.14 -2.90
N SER A 2 -5.75 17.00 -2.22
CA SER A 2 -5.83 16.22 -0.98
C SER A 2 -6.37 14.83 -1.28
N ILE A 3 -5.74 13.79 -0.73
CA ILE A 3 -6.22 12.40 -0.86
C ILE A 3 -7.42 12.20 0.06
N ASP A 4 -8.47 11.60 -0.49
CA ASP A 4 -9.66 11.15 0.22
C ASP A 4 -9.76 9.63 0.11
N PHE A 5 -9.49 8.93 1.22
CA PHE A 5 -9.55 7.47 1.26
C PHE A 5 -10.93 6.90 0.95
N ASN A 6 -12.02 7.66 1.10
CA ASN A 6 -13.35 7.19 0.71
C ASN A 6 -13.50 7.01 -0.79
N ARG A 7 -12.65 7.66 -1.58
CA ARG A 7 -12.65 7.56 -3.04
C ARG A 7 -11.83 6.37 -3.54
N LEU A 8 -10.89 5.86 -2.75
CA LEU A 8 -10.07 4.70 -3.12
C LEU A 8 -10.87 3.42 -2.84
N LYS A 9 -11.09 2.62 -3.88
CA LYS A 9 -11.93 1.41 -3.83
C LYS A 9 -11.14 0.12 -3.88
N HIS A 10 -9.94 0.19 -4.44
CA HIS A 10 -9.10 -0.97 -4.70
C HIS A 10 -7.63 -0.61 -4.54
N PHE A 11 -6.82 -1.56 -4.10
CA PHE A 11 -5.40 -1.38 -3.86
C PHE A 11 -4.58 -2.52 -4.46
N SER A 12 -3.43 -2.20 -5.03
CA SER A 12 -2.42 -3.16 -5.48
C SER A 12 -1.04 -2.71 -5.04
N MET A 13 -0.11 -3.64 -4.87
CA MET A 13 1.23 -3.35 -4.40
C MET A 13 2.27 -4.12 -5.19
N THR A 14 3.41 -3.49 -5.45
CA THR A 14 4.56 -4.10 -6.12
C THR A 14 5.82 -3.76 -5.34
N TYR A 15 6.60 -4.78 -4.98
CA TYR A 15 7.98 -4.61 -4.54
C TYR A 15 8.91 -4.78 -5.73
N VAL A 16 9.88 -3.89 -5.89
CA VAL A 16 10.92 -3.95 -6.92
C VAL A 16 12.28 -4.01 -6.24
N PHE A 17 13.04 -5.07 -6.47
CA PHE A 17 14.38 -5.25 -5.89
C PHE A 17 15.44 -4.54 -6.75
N ILE A 18 16.28 -3.71 -6.12
CA ILE A 18 17.20 -2.80 -6.83
C ILE A 18 18.35 -3.57 -7.50
N ASP A 19 18.84 -4.64 -6.86
CA ASP A 19 19.97 -5.44 -7.37
C ASP A 19 19.55 -6.57 -8.34
N ASP A 20 18.26 -6.92 -8.36
CA ASP A 20 17.67 -7.92 -9.23
C ASP A 20 16.60 -7.23 -10.10
N GLU A 21 17.05 -6.48 -11.12
CA GLU A 21 16.23 -5.59 -11.99
C GLU A 21 14.97 -6.24 -12.63
N ASP A 22 14.83 -7.58 -12.56
CA ASP A 22 13.73 -8.35 -13.14
C ASP A 22 12.84 -9.08 -12.11
N ILE A 23 13.13 -8.96 -10.80
CA ILE A 23 12.32 -9.59 -9.75
C ILE A 23 11.41 -8.54 -9.13
N ALA A 24 10.10 -8.77 -9.26
CA ALA A 24 9.09 -7.99 -8.58
C ALA A 24 8.10 -8.93 -7.90
N CYS A 25 7.79 -8.68 -6.64
CA CYS A 25 6.70 -9.36 -5.94
C CYS A 25 5.44 -8.51 -6.06
N GLU A 26 4.38 -9.09 -6.63
CA GLU A 26 3.12 -8.40 -6.87
C GLU A 26 2.03 -8.89 -5.90
N TYR A 27 1.23 -7.95 -5.42
CA TYR A 27 0.17 -8.20 -4.46
C TYR A 27 -1.10 -7.46 -4.86
N GLU A 28 -2.22 -8.12 -4.62
CA GLU A 28 -3.54 -7.60 -4.96
C GLU A 28 -4.45 -7.57 -3.73
N GLN A 29 -5.27 -6.54 -3.60
CA GLN A 29 -6.32 -6.52 -2.58
C GLN A 29 -7.23 -7.74 -2.77
N THR A 30 -7.48 -8.45 -1.67
CA THR A 30 -8.47 -9.54 -1.65
C THR A 30 -9.88 -9.01 -1.97
N GLU A 31 -10.86 -9.89 -2.18
CA GLU A 31 -12.24 -9.50 -2.55
C GLU A 31 -12.99 -8.64 -1.48
N GLN A 32 -12.34 -8.31 -0.35
CA GLN A 32 -12.90 -7.43 0.67
C GLN A 32 -12.64 -5.97 0.31
N ASN A 33 -13.69 -5.15 0.38
CA ASN A 33 -13.57 -3.70 0.21
C ASN A 33 -12.67 -3.10 1.32
N PRO A 34 -11.91 -2.05 1.00
CA PRO A 34 -11.13 -1.33 2.00
C PRO A 34 -12.07 -0.65 3.01
N VAL A 35 -11.64 -0.63 4.27
CA VAL A 35 -12.40 -0.07 5.39
C VAL A 35 -11.78 1.25 5.82
N VAL A 36 -12.48 2.35 5.58
CA VAL A 36 -12.05 3.69 6.01
C VAL A 36 -12.50 3.95 7.44
N ALA A 37 -11.61 4.44 8.28
CA ALA A 37 -11.93 4.82 9.66
C ALA A 37 -12.93 6.00 9.71
N PRO A 38 -13.68 6.16 10.81
CA PRO A 38 -14.70 7.22 10.92
C PRO A 38 -14.16 8.65 10.80
N ASP A 39 -12.89 8.87 11.09
CA ASP A 39 -12.20 10.16 10.94
C ASP A 39 -11.77 10.45 9.49
N GLY A 40 -11.82 9.45 8.61
CA GLY A 40 -11.36 9.54 7.23
C GLY A 40 -9.84 9.55 7.05
N ASN A 41 -9.08 9.44 8.15
CA ASN A 41 -7.63 9.59 8.16
C ASN A 41 -6.89 8.25 8.08
N SER A 42 -7.61 7.13 8.05
CA SER A 42 -6.98 5.83 7.82
C SER A 42 -7.87 4.91 7.01
N VAL A 43 -7.23 4.00 6.27
CA VAL A 43 -7.89 2.95 5.50
C VAL A 43 -7.17 1.63 5.71
N SER A 44 -7.93 0.56 5.92
CA SER A 44 -7.43 -0.78 6.18
C SER A 44 -7.92 -1.76 5.11
N PHE A 45 -7.03 -2.63 4.64
CA PHE A 45 -7.33 -3.64 3.62
C PHE A 45 -6.38 -4.83 3.75
N THR A 46 -6.65 -5.90 3.02
CA THR A 46 -5.79 -7.10 2.99
C THR A 46 -5.24 -7.30 1.60
N LEU A 47 -3.92 -7.41 1.49
CA LEU A 47 -3.21 -7.75 0.26
C LEU A 47 -2.85 -9.23 0.24
N LYS A 48 -2.76 -9.81 -0.95
CA LYS A 48 -2.31 -11.19 -1.14
C LYS A 48 -1.36 -11.27 -2.33
N ASN A 49 -0.26 -11.99 -2.18
CA ASN A 49 0.68 -12.25 -3.27
C ASN A 49 -0.05 -12.97 -4.43
N ILE A 50 0.16 -12.48 -5.65
CA ILE A 50 -0.47 -13.05 -6.87
C ILE A 50 0.43 -14.01 -7.64
N ASP A 51 1.73 -14.05 -7.32
CA ASP A 51 2.64 -15.06 -7.82
C ASP A 51 2.18 -16.45 -7.33
N GLN A 52 2.09 -17.38 -8.28
CA GLN A 52 1.59 -18.73 -8.00
C GLN A 52 2.65 -19.63 -7.39
N ASP A 53 3.93 -19.28 -7.57
CA ASP A 53 5.09 -20.03 -7.11
C ASP A 53 5.57 -19.58 -5.71
N GLU A 54 5.07 -18.43 -5.22
CA GLU A 54 5.37 -17.90 -3.89
C GLU A 54 4.27 -18.18 -2.84
N ASP A 55 4.61 -17.95 -1.57
CA ASP A 55 3.72 -18.16 -0.45
C ASP A 55 2.47 -17.26 -0.56
N LYS A 56 1.30 -17.88 -0.37
CA LYS A 56 -0.02 -17.23 -0.57
C LYS A 56 -0.49 -16.50 0.69
N GLU A 57 0.45 -15.99 1.45
CA GLU A 57 0.17 -15.28 2.68
C GLU A 57 -0.59 -13.98 2.37
N CYS A 58 -1.55 -13.69 3.24
CA CYS A 58 -2.32 -12.47 3.19
C CYS A 58 -1.77 -11.52 4.25
N TYR A 59 -1.54 -10.28 3.86
CA TYR A 59 -1.02 -9.24 4.73
C TYR A 59 -2.06 -8.18 4.99
N SER A 60 -2.22 -7.80 6.26
CA SER A 60 -3.11 -6.73 6.69
C SER A 60 -2.38 -5.40 6.59
N VAL A 61 -2.91 -4.47 5.80
CA VAL A 61 -2.31 -3.15 5.58
C VAL A 61 -3.20 -2.07 6.16
N VAL A 62 -2.59 -1.07 6.79
CA VAL A 62 -3.24 0.18 7.20
C VAL A 62 -2.45 1.36 6.65
N LEU A 63 -3.12 2.18 5.84
CA LEU A 63 -2.63 3.50 5.47
C LEU A 63 -3.16 4.54 6.44
N VAL A 64 -2.31 5.47 6.85
CA VAL A 64 -2.63 6.57 7.75
C VAL A 64 -2.23 7.88 7.09
N LYS A 65 -3.13 8.86 7.14
CA LYS A 65 -2.94 10.24 6.70
C LYS A 65 -2.94 11.13 7.95
N GLU A 66 -1.77 11.63 8.34
CA GLU A 66 -1.65 12.55 9.48
C GLU A 66 -1.88 14.00 9.05
N SER A 67 -1.46 14.36 7.83
CA SER A 67 -1.71 15.66 7.22
C SER A 67 -1.88 15.54 5.69
N ASP A 68 -2.03 16.65 4.96
CA ASP A 68 -2.23 16.59 3.50
C ASP A 68 -1.02 16.04 2.74
N ASP A 69 0.18 16.08 3.34
CA ASP A 69 1.45 15.65 2.74
C ASP A 69 2.19 14.61 3.61
N GLU A 70 1.60 14.14 4.71
CA GLU A 70 2.22 13.16 5.62
C GLU A 70 1.40 11.87 5.66
N PHE A 71 1.97 10.81 5.09
CA PHE A 71 1.36 9.49 4.97
C PHE A 71 2.25 8.42 5.57
N TYR A 72 1.62 7.39 6.15
CA TYR A 72 2.32 6.27 6.76
C TYR A 72 1.64 4.95 6.40
N ILE A 73 2.42 3.88 6.35
CA ILE A 73 1.95 2.51 6.22
C ILE A 73 2.28 1.70 7.48
N LYS A 74 1.38 0.80 7.84
CA LYS A 74 1.58 -0.27 8.82
C LYS A 74 1.13 -1.58 8.19
N SER A 75 1.86 -2.65 8.41
CA SER A 75 1.52 -3.96 7.87
C SER A 75 2.10 -5.09 8.70
N ASP A 76 1.39 -6.20 8.82
CA ASP A 76 1.94 -7.46 9.37
C ASP A 76 2.97 -8.13 8.45
N TYR A 77 3.21 -7.57 7.26
CA TYR A 77 4.36 -7.87 6.42
C TYR A 77 5.69 -7.40 7.03
N PHE A 78 5.69 -6.31 7.81
CA PHE A 78 6.91 -5.75 8.40
C PHE A 78 7.26 -6.43 9.73
N ASP A 79 8.54 -6.36 10.12
CA ASP A 79 9.03 -6.93 11.39
C ASP A 79 8.25 -6.43 12.61
N ASP A 80 7.87 -5.14 12.63
CA ASP A 80 6.96 -4.56 13.61
C ASP A 80 5.69 -4.03 12.94
N ALA A 81 4.62 -4.82 13.03
CA ALA A 81 3.32 -4.48 12.44
C ALA A 81 2.68 -3.19 12.99
N ALA A 82 3.15 -2.68 14.14
CA ALA A 82 2.64 -1.45 14.74
C ALA A 82 3.46 -0.21 14.37
N GLU A 83 4.69 -0.40 13.86
CA GLU A 83 5.59 0.69 13.49
C GLU A 83 5.09 1.38 12.21
N PRO A 84 4.84 2.71 12.25
CA PRO A 84 4.47 3.47 11.07
C PRO A 84 5.70 3.79 10.22
N TYR A 85 5.71 3.34 8.97
CA TYR A 85 6.73 3.73 7.99
C TYR A 85 6.23 4.89 7.13
N PRO A 86 7.02 5.97 6.96
CA PRO A 86 6.61 7.13 6.16
C PRO A 86 6.55 6.78 4.67
N LEU A 87 5.59 7.37 3.95
CA LEU A 87 5.40 7.19 2.52
C LEU A 87 5.56 8.50 1.77
N ASP A 88 6.26 8.46 0.65
CA ASP A 88 6.12 9.46 -0.40
C ASP A 88 4.87 9.20 -1.23
N VAL A 89 4.32 10.25 -1.81
CA VAL A 89 3.02 10.19 -2.51
C VAL A 89 3.04 10.93 -3.84
N GLU A 90 2.63 10.23 -4.89
CA GLU A 90 2.39 10.79 -6.21
C GLU A 90 0.89 10.67 -6.54
N ILE A 91 0.26 11.77 -6.94
CA ILE A 91 -1.16 11.81 -7.29
C ILE A 91 -1.31 12.00 -8.80
N SER A 92 -2.00 11.07 -9.44
CA SER A 92 -2.39 11.12 -10.86
C SER A 92 -3.88 11.42 -11.01
N ASP A 93 -4.36 11.62 -12.24
CA ASP A 93 -5.79 11.86 -12.50
C ASP A 93 -6.66 10.63 -12.18
N ASP A 94 -6.12 9.41 -12.34
CA ASP A 94 -6.84 8.14 -12.21
C ASP A 94 -6.48 7.32 -10.96
N ASP A 95 -5.30 7.56 -10.36
CA ASP A 95 -4.74 6.77 -9.27
C ASP A 95 -3.88 7.58 -8.30
N VAL A 96 -3.67 7.02 -7.11
CA VAL A 96 -2.73 7.52 -6.10
C VAL A 96 -1.66 6.48 -5.89
N LYS A 97 -0.39 6.88 -5.96
CA LYS A 97 0.77 6.02 -5.75
C LYS A 97 1.47 6.42 -4.46
N PHE A 98 1.60 5.47 -3.55
CA PHE A 98 2.37 5.56 -2.31
C PHE A 98 3.69 4.81 -2.49
N ILE A 99 4.78 5.39 -1.99
CA ILE A 99 6.14 4.90 -2.22
C ILE A 99 6.83 4.74 -0.86
N LEU A 100 7.42 3.57 -0.61
CA LEU A 100 8.34 3.35 0.51
C LEU A 100 9.69 2.92 -0.06
N GLU A 101 10.72 3.74 0.17
CA GLU A 101 12.10 3.43 -0.20
C GLU A 101 12.76 2.59 0.91
N GLY A 102 13.16 1.36 0.57
CA GLY A 102 14.01 0.51 1.39
C GLY A 102 15.50 0.63 1.00
N GLU A 103 16.36 -0.14 1.66
CA GLU A 103 17.80 -0.17 1.34
C GLU A 103 18.07 -0.85 -0.01
N ASP A 104 17.42 -2.00 -0.25
CA ASP A 104 17.65 -2.85 -1.44
C ASP A 104 16.37 -3.07 -2.27
N GLU A 105 15.26 -2.44 -1.89
CA GLU A 105 13.96 -2.58 -2.55
C GLU A 105 13.15 -1.29 -2.49
N VAL A 106 12.19 -1.15 -3.40
CA VAL A 106 11.19 -0.07 -3.38
C VAL A 106 9.80 -0.67 -3.44
N MET A 107 8.94 -0.26 -2.52
CA MET A 107 7.52 -0.62 -2.51
C MET A 107 6.70 0.47 -3.18
N TYR A 108 5.89 0.07 -4.16
CA TYR A 108 4.88 0.90 -4.79
C TYR A 108 3.50 0.35 -4.44
N LEU A 109 2.68 1.15 -3.76
CA LEU A 109 1.30 0.83 -3.45
C LEU A 109 0.38 1.78 -4.21
N TYR A 110 -0.53 1.24 -4.99
CA TYR A 110 -1.48 2.00 -5.79
C TYR A 110 -2.86 1.94 -5.16
N GLY A 111 -3.55 3.08 -5.10
CA GLY A 111 -4.94 3.19 -4.72
C GLY A 111 -5.76 3.75 -5.89
N PHE A 112 -6.80 3.02 -6.29
CA PHE A 112 -7.62 3.35 -7.47
C PHE A 112 -8.99 3.86 -7.07
N SER A 113 -9.45 4.92 -7.74
CA SER A 113 -10.81 5.44 -7.57
C SER A 113 -11.74 4.95 -8.66
N GLU A 114 -12.38 3.80 -8.46
CA GLU A 114 -13.47 3.30 -9.33
C GLU A 114 -14.81 3.99 -9.06
#